data_AF-A0A7A6MWS4-F1
#
_entry.id   AF-A0A7A6MWS4-F1
#
_cell.length_a   1.000
_cell.length_b   1.000
_cell.length_c   1.000
_cell.angle_alpha   90.00
_cell.angle_beta   90.00
_cell.angle_gamma   90.00
#
_symmetry.space_group_name_H-M   'P 1'
#
loop_
_entity.id
_entity.type
_entity.pdbx_description
1 polymer ?
#
loop_
_entity_poly.entity_id
_entity_poly.type
_entity_poly.pdbx_seq_one_letter_code
_entity_poly.pdbx_strand_id
1 'polypeptide(L)'
;AKRNVGTGENQIPDMSSYASGSGWRKMPDGSIEQWGRISFPGEHGPVSANVSFPIPFTQTPGIVIVCDGGFGGGNMWGATNWSTTGFIAHCNYGLEGGAFFAKGW
;
A
#
# COMPACT_ATOMS: atom_id res chain seq x y z
N ALA A 1 28.32 7.87 23.09
CA ALA A 1 28.28 6.43 23.42
C ALA A 1 27.84 5.64 22.18
N LYS A 2 28.39 4.44 21.94
CA LYS A 2 27.92 3.52 20.89
C LYS A 2 26.90 2.57 21.53
N ARG A 3 25.69 2.46 20.97
CA ARG A 3 24.70 1.44 21.34
C ARG A 3 24.97 0.17 20.52
N ASN A 4 24.69 -1.00 21.09
CA ASN A 4 24.80 -2.28 20.37
C ASN A 4 23.68 -2.40 19.32
N VAL A 5 23.94 -3.13 18.24
CA VAL A 5 22.95 -3.48 17.20
C VAL A 5 22.30 -4.81 17.56
N GLY A 6 20.98 -4.90 17.46
CA GLY A 6 20.20 -6.11 17.75
C GLY A 6 18.74 -5.81 18.09
N THR A 7 18.01 -6.82 18.59
CA THR A 7 16.58 -6.74 18.94
C THR A 7 16.30 -6.52 20.43
N GLY A 8 17.33 -6.37 21.24
CA GLY A 8 17.22 -6.16 22.69
C GLY A 8 16.80 -4.73 23.08
N GLU A 9 16.32 -4.58 24.31
CA GLU A 9 15.96 -3.28 24.87
C GLU A 9 17.15 -2.30 24.79
N ASN A 10 16.88 -1.04 24.40
CA ASN A 10 17.89 0.00 24.21
C ASN A 10 19.00 -0.33 23.18
N GLN A 11 18.80 -1.29 22.27
CA GLN A 11 19.67 -1.50 21.10
C GLN A 11 19.24 -0.64 19.91
N ILE A 12 20.14 -0.46 18.94
CA ILE A 12 19.79 0.04 17.60
C ILE A 12 19.16 -1.15 16.86
N PRO A 13 17.92 -1.04 16.34
CA PRO A 13 17.28 -2.14 15.62
C PRO A 13 18.16 -2.64 14.48
N ASP A 14 18.32 -3.96 14.40
CA ASP A 14 18.97 -4.59 13.26
C ASP A 14 17.97 -4.85 12.12
N MET A 15 18.43 -5.43 11.02
CA MET A 15 17.58 -5.75 9.88
C MET A 15 16.50 -6.81 10.19
N SER A 16 16.70 -7.64 11.22
CA SER A 16 15.71 -8.65 11.62
C SER A 16 14.48 -8.03 12.31
N SER A 17 14.60 -6.77 12.74
CA SER A 17 13.48 -5.99 13.31
C SER A 17 12.45 -5.55 12.25
N TYR A 18 12.76 -5.72 10.96
CA TYR A 18 11.85 -5.44 9.85
C TYR A 18 11.26 -6.75 9.34
N ALA A 19 9.94 -6.83 9.25
CA ALA A 19 9.26 -7.91 8.54
C ALA A 19 8.88 -7.44 7.14
N SER A 20 8.91 -8.31 6.14
CA SER A 20 8.52 -7.94 4.77
C SER A 20 8.06 -9.15 3.97
N GLY A 21 7.40 -8.86 2.87
CA GLY A 21 7.01 -9.83 1.86
C GLY A 21 6.74 -9.15 0.53
N SER A 22 6.17 -9.89 -0.41
CA SER A 22 5.78 -9.31 -1.70
C SER A 22 4.74 -8.21 -1.50
N GLY A 23 5.11 -6.97 -1.86
CA GLY A 23 4.20 -5.82 -1.79
C GLY A 23 3.97 -5.23 -0.40
N TRP A 24 4.77 -5.58 0.61
CA TRP A 24 4.65 -4.95 1.93
C TRP A 24 5.92 -5.02 2.76
N ARG A 25 6.02 -4.10 3.72
CA ARG A 25 6.98 -4.15 4.83
C ARG A 25 6.35 -3.64 6.11
N LYS A 26 6.76 -4.21 7.25
CA LYS A 26 6.44 -3.75 8.60
C LYS A 26 7.70 -3.24 9.28
N MET A 27 7.60 -2.03 9.81
CA MET A 27 8.68 -1.33 10.50
C MET A 27 8.73 -1.73 11.99
N PRO A 28 9.87 -1.51 12.66
CA PRO A 28 10.02 -1.81 14.09
C PRO A 28 9.03 -1.08 15.01
N ASP A 29 8.51 0.07 14.57
CA ASP A 29 7.47 0.83 15.28
C ASP A 29 6.06 0.23 15.14
N GLY A 30 5.94 -0.90 14.45
CA GLY A 30 4.70 -1.62 14.21
C GLY A 30 3.93 -1.13 12.99
N SER A 31 4.30 -0.02 12.35
CA SER A 31 3.63 0.47 11.17
C SER A 31 3.93 -0.40 9.95
N ILE A 32 2.96 -0.48 9.04
CA ILE A 32 2.98 -1.30 7.84
C ILE A 32 2.90 -0.36 6.64
N GLU A 33 3.71 -0.62 5.63
CA GLU A 33 3.61 -0.02 4.30
C GLU A 33 3.30 -1.13 3.30
N GLN A 34 2.34 -0.91 2.41
CA GLN A 34 1.90 -1.87 1.40
C GLN A 34 1.76 -1.21 0.04
N TRP A 35 2.07 -1.93 -1.03
CA TRP A 35 1.99 -1.45 -2.40
C TRP A 35 1.66 -2.58 -3.36
N GLY A 36 1.14 -2.22 -4.53
CA GLY A 36 0.80 -3.20 -5.54
C GLY A 36 0.26 -2.58 -6.82
N ARG A 37 0.07 -3.43 -7.83
CA ARG A 37 -0.60 -3.08 -9.08
C ARG A 37 -2.10 -3.29 -8.95
N ILE A 38 -2.86 -2.47 -9.66
CA ILE A 38 -4.31 -2.57 -9.78
C ILE A 38 -4.64 -2.84 -11.24
N SER A 39 -5.51 -3.82 -11.44
CA SER A 39 -6.14 -4.09 -12.73
C SER A 39 -7.57 -3.58 -12.67
N PHE A 40 -7.90 -2.65 -13.55
CA PHE A 40 -9.25 -2.15 -13.71
C PHE A 40 -10.00 -2.92 -14.81
N PRO A 41 -11.35 -2.91 -14.79
CA PRO A 41 -12.15 -3.39 -15.91
C PRO A 41 -11.82 -2.64 -17.19
N GLY A 42 -11.66 -3.36 -18.31
CA GLY A 42 -11.25 -2.81 -19.59
C GLY A 42 -12.33 -2.02 -20.33
N GLU A 43 -12.67 -0.84 -19.81
CA GLU A 43 -13.72 0.04 -20.35
C GLU A 43 -13.16 1.43 -20.71
N HIS A 44 -13.73 2.06 -21.75
CA HIS A 44 -13.39 3.43 -22.14
C HIS A 44 -14.16 4.45 -21.29
N GLY A 45 -14.00 4.40 -19.97
CA GLY A 45 -14.71 5.28 -19.05
C GLY A 45 -14.39 5.03 -17.58
N PRO A 46 -15.13 5.69 -16.66
CA PRO A 46 -14.92 5.55 -15.23
C PRO A 46 -15.21 4.14 -14.74
N VAL A 47 -14.28 3.61 -13.96
CA VAL A 47 -14.35 2.25 -13.42
C VAL A 47 -13.83 2.20 -11.99
N SER A 48 -14.21 1.12 -11.30
CA SER A 48 -13.74 0.84 -9.95
C SER A 48 -13.26 -0.60 -9.81
N ALA A 49 -12.35 -0.85 -8.87
CA ALA A 49 -11.84 -2.18 -8.55
C ALA A 49 -11.71 -2.36 -7.04
N ASN A 50 -12.09 -3.53 -6.54
CA ASN A 50 -11.77 -3.92 -5.16
C ASN A 50 -10.30 -4.30 -5.08
N VAL A 51 -9.57 -3.70 -4.14
CA VAL A 51 -8.15 -3.96 -3.92
C VAL A 51 -7.97 -4.52 -2.52
N SER A 52 -7.41 -5.71 -2.42
CA SER A 52 -7.01 -6.32 -1.15
C SER A 52 -5.57 -5.94 -0.82
N PHE A 53 -5.32 -5.59 0.44
CA PHE A 53 -3.97 -5.42 0.94
C PHE A 53 -3.27 -6.79 1.08
N PRO A 54 -1.96 -6.89 0.77
CA PRO A 54 -1.17 -8.11 0.98
C PRO A 54 -1.31 -8.74 2.38
N ILE A 55 -1.36 -7.90 3.41
CA ILE A 55 -1.66 -8.28 4.80
C ILE A 55 -2.68 -7.30 5.40
N PRO A 56 -3.48 -7.71 6.40
CA PRO A 56 -4.36 -6.78 7.09
C PRO A 56 -3.55 -5.76 7.91
N PHE A 57 -4.01 -4.51 7.88
CA PHE A 57 -3.67 -3.53 8.91
C PHE A 57 -4.42 -3.86 10.21
N THR A 58 -3.87 -3.48 11.37
CA THR A 58 -4.59 -3.56 12.65
C THR A 58 -5.69 -2.50 12.78
N GLN A 59 -5.57 -1.39 12.04
CA GLN A 59 -6.56 -0.31 11.95
C GLN A 59 -6.71 0.17 10.51
N THR A 60 -7.76 0.94 10.19
CA THR A 60 -7.87 1.55 8.86
C THR A 60 -6.61 2.38 8.58
N PRO A 61 -5.94 2.21 7.42
CA PRO A 61 -4.69 2.90 7.15
C PRO A 61 -4.89 4.42 7.12
N GLY A 62 -3.89 5.15 7.61
CA GLY A 62 -3.91 6.61 7.62
C GLY A 62 -3.70 7.22 6.23
N ILE A 63 -3.20 6.44 5.28
CA ILE A 63 -3.01 6.85 3.89
C ILE A 63 -3.25 5.68 2.94
N VAL A 64 -4.00 5.95 1.87
CA VAL A 64 -4.07 5.13 0.65
C VAL A 64 -3.97 6.09 -0.52
N ILE A 65 -2.97 5.86 -1.36
CA ILE A 65 -2.76 6.58 -2.62
C ILE A 65 -2.99 5.57 -3.73
N VAL A 66 -3.81 5.94 -4.69
CA VAL A 66 -3.91 5.25 -5.98
C VAL A 66 -3.33 6.19 -7.03
N CYS A 67 -2.44 5.68 -7.84
CA CYS A 67 -1.72 6.45 -8.84
C CYS A 67 -1.59 5.67 -10.14
N ASP A 68 -1.11 6.39 -11.14
CA ASP A 68 -0.79 5.83 -12.44
C ASP A 68 0.15 4.61 -12.31
N GLY A 69 -0.16 3.57 -13.07
CA GLY A 69 0.69 2.41 -13.29
C GLY A 69 1.78 2.62 -14.34
N GLY A 70 2.02 3.83 -14.83
CA GLY A 70 2.92 4.10 -15.95
C GLY A 70 2.21 4.02 -17.31
N PHE A 71 0.93 4.34 -17.35
CA PHE A 71 0.13 4.47 -18.57
C PHE A 71 0.05 5.96 -18.95
N GLY A 72 0.30 6.26 -20.23
CA GLY A 72 0.57 7.63 -20.69
C GLY A 72 -0.64 8.57 -20.83
N GLY A 73 -1.84 8.18 -20.36
CA GLY A 73 -3.07 8.93 -20.63
C GLY A 73 -3.31 10.17 -19.76
N GLY A 74 -2.55 10.36 -18.68
CA GLY A 74 -2.74 11.49 -17.76
C GLY A 74 -4.08 11.45 -17.01
N ASN A 75 -4.61 10.23 -16.82
CA ASN A 75 -5.90 9.98 -16.19
C ASN A 75 -5.89 10.25 -14.68
N MET A 76 -7.05 10.11 -14.05
CA MET A 76 -7.28 10.41 -12.64
C MET A 76 -7.56 9.13 -11.87
N TRP A 77 -6.84 8.95 -10.77
CA TRP A 77 -7.02 7.84 -9.84
C TRP A 77 -7.51 8.32 -8.47
N GLY A 78 -8.24 7.46 -7.77
CA GLY A 78 -8.71 7.75 -6.42
C GLY A 78 -9.00 6.47 -5.63
N ALA A 79 -9.29 6.63 -4.34
CA ALA A 79 -9.69 5.54 -3.47
C ALA A 79 -10.82 5.94 -2.53
N THR A 80 -11.75 5.03 -2.29
CA THR A 80 -12.81 5.16 -1.28
C THR A 80 -12.94 3.87 -0.47
N ASN A 81 -13.80 3.89 0.55
CA ASN A 81 -14.19 2.69 1.31
C ASN A 81 -12.99 1.94 1.92
N TRP A 82 -12.05 2.67 2.53
CA TRP A 82 -10.87 2.08 3.14
C TRP A 82 -11.26 1.23 4.35
N SER A 83 -10.68 0.04 4.45
CA SER A 83 -10.81 -0.87 5.58
C SER A 83 -9.44 -1.37 6.01
N THR A 84 -9.38 -2.26 6.99
CA THR A 84 -8.15 -2.93 7.40
C THR A 84 -7.63 -3.92 6.35
N THR A 85 -8.48 -4.40 5.45
CA THR A 85 -8.14 -5.48 4.49
C THR A 85 -8.11 -5.01 3.04
N GLY A 86 -8.61 -3.81 2.75
CA GLY A 86 -8.62 -3.31 1.39
C GLY A 86 -9.31 -1.97 1.23
N PHE A 87 -9.58 -1.62 -0.03
CA PHE A 87 -10.27 -0.41 -0.42
C PHE A 87 -10.88 -0.56 -1.82
N ILE A 88 -11.67 0.42 -2.26
CA ILE A 88 -12.15 0.52 -3.64
C ILE A 88 -11.29 1.55 -4.36
N ALA A 89 -10.56 1.11 -5.38
CA ALA A 89 -9.83 1.97 -6.29
C ALA A 89 -10.76 2.50 -7.39
N HIS A 90 -10.47 3.69 -7.89
CA HIS A 90 -11.19 4.34 -8.99
C HIS A 90 -10.21 4.81 -10.06
N CYS A 91 -10.61 4.70 -11.32
CA CYS A 91 -9.94 5.31 -12.46
C CYS A 91 -11.01 5.92 -13.38
N ASN A 92 -10.77 7.10 -13.95
CA ASN A 92 -11.69 7.68 -14.96
C ASN A 92 -11.57 7.02 -16.35
N TYR A 93 -10.64 6.08 -16.54
CA TYR A 93 -10.43 5.35 -17.79
C TYR A 93 -9.90 3.92 -17.56
N GLY A 94 -10.77 2.93 -17.66
CA GLY A 94 -10.49 1.54 -17.24
C GLY A 94 -9.53 0.71 -18.10
N LEU A 95 -9.20 1.17 -19.31
CA LEU A 95 -8.15 0.53 -20.10
C LEU A 95 -6.73 0.76 -19.58
N GLU A 96 -6.59 1.61 -18.56
CA GLU A 96 -5.33 1.82 -17.86
C GLU A 96 -5.33 1.07 -16.53
N GLY A 97 -4.16 0.53 -16.17
CA GLY A 97 -3.98 -0.05 -14.85
C GLY A 97 -3.86 1.03 -13.77
N GLY A 98 -3.37 0.62 -12.61
CA GLY A 98 -2.98 1.53 -11.56
C GLY A 98 -1.92 0.92 -10.67
N ALA A 99 -1.44 1.71 -9.74
CA ALA A 99 -0.68 1.25 -8.59
C ALA A 99 -1.26 1.85 -7.32
N PHE A 100 -0.97 1.23 -6.18
CA PHE A 100 -1.28 1.82 -4.89
C PHE A 100 -0.08 1.82 -3.96
N PHE A 101 -0.12 2.75 -3.02
CA PHE A 101 0.67 2.73 -1.80
C PHE A 101 -0.27 3.01 -0.62
N ALA A 102 -0.14 2.24 0.45
CA ALA A 102 -0.87 2.44 1.69
C ALA A 102 0.06 2.33 2.89
N LYS A 103 -0.24 3.10 3.95
CA LYS A 103 0.48 3.03 5.21
C LYS A 103 -0.46 3.17 6.41
N GLY A 104 -0.21 2.37 7.43
CA GLY A 104 -1.01 2.30 8.65
C GLY A 104 -0.31 1.45 9.70
N TRP A 105 -1.08 0.98 10.68
CA TRP A 105 -0.66 -0.01 11.69
C TRP A 105 -1.56 -1.20 11.59
#